data_AF-A0A949P352-F1
#
_entry.id   AF-A0A949P352-F1
#
_cell.length_a   1.000
_cell.length_b   1.000
_cell.length_c   1.000
_cell.angle_alpha   90.00
_cell.angle_beta   90.00
_cell.angle_gamma   90.00
#
_symmetry.space_group_name_H-M   'P 1'
#
loop_
_entity.id
_entity.type
_entity.pdbx_description
1 polymer ?
#
loop_
_entity_poly.entity_id
_entity_poly.type
_entity_poly.pdbx_seq_one_letter_code
_entity_poly.pdbx_strand_id
1 'polypeptide(L)' 'MKGAKANASLYSLVKTTKVNGLEPYEYIDHLLTVLPHRLPGSDFSDLMPWYL' A
#
# COMPACT_ATOMS: atom_id res chain seq x y z
N MET A 1 -3.63 10.67 17.48
CA MET A 1 -2.76 9.48 17.43
C MET A 1 -2.92 8.60 16.18
N LYS A 2 -4.11 8.46 15.56
CA LYS A 2 -4.30 7.61 14.36
C LYS A 2 -3.49 8.05 13.12
N GLY A 3 -3.37 9.36 12.88
CA GLY A 3 -2.63 9.90 11.73
C GLY A 3 -1.12 9.63 11.74
N ALA A 4 -0.47 9.66 12.92
CA ALA A 4 0.96 9.35 13.03
C ALA A 4 1.26 7.87 12.72
N LYS A 5 0.38 6.95 13.15
CA LYS A 5 0.47 5.51 12.81
C LYS A 5 0.24 5.26 11.33
N ALA A 6 -0.71 5.95 10.71
CA ALA A 6 -0.95 5.85 9.27
C ALA A 6 0.27 6.31 8.46
N ASN A 7 0.89 7.44 8.84
CA ASN A 7 2.08 7.96 8.17
C ASN A 7 3.30 7.04 8.31
N ALA A 8 3.52 6.46 9.50
CA ALA A 8 4.61 5.49 9.70
C ALA A 8 4.41 4.22 8.85
N SER A 9 3.17 3.75 8.73
CA SER A 9 2.82 2.58 7.93
C SER A 9 3.04 2.83 6.42
N LEU A 10 2.63 4.01 5.93
CA LEU A 10 2.85 4.40 4.53
C LEU A 10 4.33 4.52 4.21
N TYR A 11 5.13 5.15 5.09
CA TYR A 11 6.57 5.25 4.91
C TYR A 11 7.24 3.88 4.85
N SER A 12 6.84 2.95 5.73
CA SER A 12 7.34 1.58 5.71
C SER A 12 7.00 0.87 4.41
N LEU A 13 5.76 1.01 3.91
CA LEU A 13 5.31 0.41 2.64
C LEU A 13 6.13 0.93 1.46
N VAL A 14 6.32 2.25 1.35
CA VAL A 14 7.16 2.88 0.31
C VAL A 14 8.62 2.41 0.38
N LYS A 15 9.12 2.10 1.58
CA LYS A 15 10.46 1.53 1.73
C LYS A 15 10.50 0.08 1.24
N THR A 16 9.46 -0.70 1.53
CA THR A 16 9.34 -2.09 1.10
C THR A 16 9.18 -2.21 -0.42
N THR A 17 8.45 -1.31 -1.09
CA THR A 17 8.31 -1.32 -2.56
C THR A 17 9.67 -1.24 -3.25
N LYS A 18 10.54 -0.34 -2.78
CA LYS A 18 11.91 -0.20 -3.32
C LYS A 18 12.74 -1.46 -3.17
N VAL A 19 12.60 -2.17 -2.05
CA VAL A 19 13.33 -3.42 -1.81
C VAL A 19 12.82 -4.55 -2.72
N ASN A 20 11.54 -4.52 -3.07
CA ASN A 20 10.93 -5.47 -4.00
C ASN A 20 11.05 -5.06 -5.48
N GLY A 21 11.76 -3.98 -5.81
CA GLY A 21 11.94 -3.50 -7.18
C GLY A 21 10.70 -2.82 -7.78
N LEU A 22 9.70 -2.51 -6.95
CA LEU A 22 8.50 -1.78 -7.37
C LEU A 22 8.72 -0.27 -7.27
N GLU A 23 8.27 0.45 -8.29
CA GLU A 23 8.26 1.91 -8.27
C GLU A 23 7.21 2.40 -7.25
N PRO A 24 7.61 3.19 -6.21
CA PRO A 24 6.70 3.55 -5.13
C PRO A 24 5.49 4.37 -5.58
N TYR A 25 5.67 5.19 -6.62
CA TYR A 25 4.59 6.01 -7.15
C TYR A 25 3.51 5.14 -7.79
N GLU A 26 3.91 4.20 -8.67
CA GLU A 26 2.99 3.27 -9.33
C GLU A 26 2.26 2.39 -8.32
N TYR A 27 2.96 1.94 -7.29
CA TYR A 27 2.35 1.17 -6.20
C TYR A 27 1.28 1.98 -5.45
N ILE A 28 1.56 3.23 -5.09
CA ILE A 28 0.57 4.09 -4.41
C ILE A 28 -0.60 4.40 -5.34
N ASP A 29 -0.35 4.70 -6.61
CA ASP A 29 -1.38 4.97 -7.60
C ASP A 29 -2.32 3.76 -7.78
N HIS A 30 -1.73 2.56 -7.87
CA HIS A 30 -2.48 1.31 -7.91
C HIS A 30 -3.34 1.11 -6.65
N LEU A 31 -2.79 1.33 -5.45
CA LEU A 31 -3.56 1.25 -4.21
C LEU A 31 -4.72 2.22 -4.19
N LEU A 32 -4.51 3.48 -4.56
CA LEU A 32 -5.56 4.50 -4.59
C LEU A 32 -6.64 4.21 -5.64
N THR A 33 -6.29 3.49 -6.70
CA THR A 33 -7.24 3.04 -7.72
C THR A 33 -8.07 1.84 -7.25
N VAL A 34 -7.47 0.88 -6.54
CA VAL A 34 -8.15 -0.36 -6.15
C VAL A 34 -8.92 -0.24 -4.84
N LEU A 35 -8.36 0.45 -3.83
CA LEU A 35 -8.94 0.54 -2.48
C LEU A 35 -10.38 1.08 -2.45
N PRO A 36 -10.76 2.12 -3.22
CA PRO A 36 -12.14 2.63 -3.23
C PRO A 36 -13.17 1.62 -3.76
N HIS A 37 -12.73 0.64 -4.55
CA HIS A 37 -13.59 -0.39 -5.12
C HIS A 37 -13.71 -1.63 -4.22
N ARG A 38 -12.95 -1.72 -3.12
CA ARG A 38 -12.99 -2.86 -2.21
C ARG A 38 -14.10 -2.70 -1.18
N LEU A 39 -14.80 -3.80 -0.93
CA LEU A 39 -15.82 -3.84 0.11
C LEU A 39 -15.17 -3.76 1.50
N PRO A 40 -15.84 -3.15 2.49
CA PRO A 40 -15.39 -3.18 3.87
C PRO A 40 -15.15 -4.62 4.33
N GLY A 41 -13.95 -4.90 4.87
CA GLY A 41 -13.57 -6.23 5.32
C GLY A 41 -13.00 -7.15 4.24
N SER A 42 -12.78 -6.65 3.02
CA SER A 42 -12.03 -7.39 1.99
C SER A 42 -10.61 -7.69 2.43
N ASP A 43 -10.07 -8.81 1.99
CA ASP A 43 -8.63 -9.08 2.08
C ASP A 43 -7.87 -8.09 1.18
N PHE A 44 -6.70 -7.65 1.67
CA PHE A 44 -5.78 -6.75 0.98
C PHE A 44 -4.39 -7.37 0.83
N SER A 45 -4.25 -8.66 1.13
CA SER A 45 -2.98 -9.38 1.00
C SER A 45 -2.46 -9.35 -0.43
N ASP A 46 -3.35 -9.34 -1.42
CA ASP A 46 -3.04 -9.21 -2.85
C ASP A 46 -2.53 -7.81 -3.25
N LEU A 47 -2.73 -6.80 -2.40
CA LEU A 47 -2.25 -5.44 -2.62
C LEU A 47 -0.89 -5.18 -1.95
N MET A 48 -0.27 -6.18 -1.34
CA MET A 48 1.01 -6.00 -0.69
C MET A 48 2.15 -5.89 -1.71
N PRO A 49 3.22 -5.13 -1.40
CA PRO A 49 4.28 -4.81 -2.36
C PRO A 49 5.17 -6.01 -2.72
N TRP A 50 4.89 -7.20 -2.21
CA TRP A 50 5.59 -8.45 -2.56
C TRP A 50 4.71 -9.41 -3.38
N TYR A 51 3.45 -9.04 -3.65
CA TYR A 51 2.52 -9.81 -4.49
C TYR A 51 2.11 -9.10 -5.78
N LEU A 52 2.52 -7.84 -5.97
CA LEU A 52 2.43 -7.05 -7.21
C LEU A 52 3.69 -7.22 -8.04
#